data_AF-A0A3C7W3W8-F1
#
_entry.id   AF-A0A3C7W3W8-F1
#
_cell.length_a   1.000
_cell.length_b   1.000
_cell.length_c   1.000
_cell.angle_alpha   90.00
_cell.angle_beta   90.00
_cell.angle_gamma   90.00
#
_symmetry.space_group_name_H-M   'P 1'
#
loop_
_entity.id
_entity.type
_entity.pdbx_description
1 polymer ?
#
loop_
_entity_poly.entity_id
_entity_poly.type
_entity_poly.pdbx_seq_one_letter_code
_entity_poly.pdbx_strand_id
1 'polypeptide(L)'
;KAFLEAEAHPGPSLIIAFSPCIAHGVDLSNNHHQQDLAVKSGHWPLFRFNPARLANGQNPLQLDSKAPSVPYRQYMESETRFSMLWHSHPDDAEAFAAQAQQEIDTRFEHYRQLAALDWSEGETLSAAKAQRRKQVDSSAASATSKEGE
;
A
#
# COMPACT_ATOMS: atom_id res chain seq x y z
N LYS A 1 -0.23 -10.44 -11.81
CA LYS A 1 0.70 -9.33 -12.11
C LYS A 1 1.71 -9.10 -10.99
N ALA A 2 1.27 -8.79 -9.76
CA ALA A 2 2.16 -8.52 -8.61
C ALA A 2 3.27 -9.56 -8.40
N PHE A 3 2.95 -10.86 -8.40
CA PHE A 3 3.94 -11.93 -8.23
C PHE A 3 5.05 -11.92 -9.28
N LEU A 4 4.70 -11.70 -10.55
CA LEU A 4 5.67 -11.66 -11.65
C LEU A 4 6.59 -10.44 -11.54
N GLU A 5 6.05 -9.28 -11.15
CA GLU A 5 6.87 -8.08 -10.94
C GLU A 5 7.78 -8.20 -9.73
N ALA A 6 7.30 -8.82 -8.66
CA ALA A 6 8.06 -9.05 -7.44
C ALA A 6 9.22 -10.04 -7.65
N GLU A 7 9.00 -11.11 -8.41
CA GLU A 7 10.02 -12.11 -8.72
C GLU A 7 11.08 -11.55 -9.68
N ALA A 8 10.68 -10.78 -10.69
CA ALA A 8 11.60 -10.18 -11.66
C ALA A 8 12.37 -8.97 -11.12
N HIS A 9 12.03 -8.43 -9.94
CA HIS A 9 12.70 -7.26 -9.38
C HIS A 9 14.12 -7.65 -8.89
N PRO A 10 15.20 -6.98 -9.36
CA PRO A 10 16.56 -7.26 -8.92
C PRO A 10 16.84 -6.62 -7.54
N GLY A 11 16.08 -7.03 -6.52
CA GLY A 11 16.09 -6.44 -5.19
C GLY A 11 15.06 -7.09 -4.26
N PRO A 12 14.90 -6.57 -3.02
CA PRO A 12 13.91 -7.08 -2.10
C PRO A 12 12.49 -6.79 -2.59
N SER A 13 11.61 -7.78 -2.44
CA SER A 13 10.20 -7.68 -2.79
C SER A 13 9.32 -8.06 -1.59
N LEU A 14 8.26 -7.29 -1.37
CA LEU A 14 7.26 -7.55 -0.33
C LEU A 14 5.88 -7.72 -0.96
N ILE A 15 5.23 -8.85 -0.67
CA ILE A 15 3.85 -9.12 -1.03
C ILE A 15 3.06 -9.31 0.26
N ILE A 16 2.05 -8.48 0.48
CA ILE A 16 1.11 -8.62 1.60
C ILE A 16 -0.22 -9.09 1.01
N ALA A 17 -0.59 -10.34 1.28
CA ALA A 17 -1.80 -10.95 0.77
C ALA A 17 -2.86 -11.01 1.88
N PHE A 18 -4.07 -10.52 1.59
CA PHE A 18 -5.21 -10.70 2.48
C PHE A 18 -5.62 -12.17 2.50
N SER A 19 -5.69 -12.77 3.69
CA SER A 19 -5.97 -14.18 3.88
C SER A 19 -7.13 -14.34 4.87
N PRO A 20 -8.37 -14.51 4.39
CA PRO A 20 -9.50 -14.78 5.27
C PRO A 20 -9.30 -16.09 6.05
N CYS A 21 -9.68 -16.08 7.32
CA CYS A 21 -9.47 -17.18 8.25
C CYS A 21 -10.78 -17.51 8.98
N ILE A 22 -10.89 -18.74 9.51
CA ILE A 22 -12.01 -19.16 10.37
C ILE A 22 -12.20 -18.20 11.55
N ALA A 23 -11.13 -17.58 12.05
CA ALA A 23 -11.18 -16.62 13.15
C ALA A 23 -11.93 -15.33 12.80
N HIS A 24 -12.15 -15.04 11.51
CA HIS A 24 -13.00 -13.92 11.10
C HIS A 24 -14.49 -14.25 11.27
N GLY A 25 -14.83 -15.54 11.36
CA GLY A 25 -16.21 -16.02 11.46
C GLY A 25 -17.00 -15.76 10.20
N VAL A 26 -16.40 -16.11 9.05
CA VAL A 26 -17.01 -16.15 7.72
C VAL A 26 -17.02 -17.60 7.23
N ASP A 27 -17.98 -17.96 6.37
CA ASP A 27 -17.94 -19.25 5.70
C ASP A 27 -16.84 -19.27 4.63
N LEU A 28 -15.77 -20.03 4.89
CA LEU A 28 -14.62 -20.15 3.99
C LEU A 28 -14.94 -20.86 2.67
N SER A 29 -16.11 -21.51 2.54
CA SER A 29 -16.58 -21.99 1.23
C SER A 29 -16.74 -20.83 0.23
N ASN A 30 -16.98 -19.62 0.73
CA ASN A 30 -17.15 -18.37 -0.03
C ASN A 30 -15.94 -17.44 0.07
N ASN A 31 -14.73 -17.99 0.35
CA ASN A 31 -13.52 -17.20 0.58
C ASN A 31 -13.21 -16.17 -0.54
N HIS A 32 -13.39 -16.55 -1.81
CA HIS A 32 -13.19 -15.62 -2.93
C HIS A 32 -14.15 -14.43 -2.91
N HIS A 33 -15.40 -14.67 -2.51
CA HIS A 33 -16.38 -13.60 -2.35
C HIS A 33 -15.97 -12.66 -1.21
N GLN A 34 -15.47 -13.20 -0.09
CA GLN A 34 -15.02 -12.37 1.03
C GLN A 34 -13.82 -11.48 0.66
N GLN A 35 -12.88 -12.00 -0.14
CA GLN A 35 -11.75 -11.21 -0.63
C GLN A 35 -12.20 -10.10 -1.59
N ASP A 36 -13.14 -10.40 -2.50
CA ASP A 36 -13.74 -9.39 -3.38
C ASP A 36 -14.49 -8.30 -2.59
N LEU A 37 -15.24 -8.70 -1.56
CA LEU A 37 -15.95 -7.78 -0.67
C LEU A 37 -14.97 -6.89 0.11
N ALA A 38 -13.86 -7.43 0.60
CA ALA A 38 -12.82 -6.66 1.30
C ALA A 38 -12.18 -5.59 0.40
N VAL A 39 -11.99 -5.88 -0.89
CA VAL A 39 -11.47 -4.90 -1.86
C VAL A 39 -12.55 -3.86 -2.19
N LYS A 40 -13.78 -4.30 -2.48
CA LYS A 40 -14.90 -3.42 -2.84
C LYS A 40 -15.35 -2.50 -1.71
N SER A 41 -15.18 -2.90 -0.46
CA SER A 41 -15.47 -2.07 0.71
C SER A 41 -14.34 -1.12 1.08
N GLY A 42 -13.17 -1.23 0.44
CA GLY A 42 -11.97 -0.47 0.79
C GLY A 42 -11.26 -0.96 2.06
N HIS A 43 -11.72 -2.06 2.67
CA HIS A 43 -11.01 -2.72 3.77
C HIS A 43 -9.57 -3.05 3.37
N TRP A 44 -9.41 -3.59 2.16
CA TRP A 44 -8.12 -4.02 1.62
C TRP A 44 -7.85 -3.42 0.23
N PRO A 45 -7.33 -2.18 0.14
CA PRO A 45 -6.96 -1.59 -1.14
C PRO A 45 -5.80 -2.36 -1.78
N LEU A 46 -5.82 -2.44 -3.11
CA LEU A 46 -4.77 -3.12 -3.89
C LEU A 46 -3.90 -2.07 -4.56
N PHE A 47 -2.60 -2.10 -4.31
CA PHE A 47 -1.63 -1.28 -5.00
C PHE A 47 -0.29 -2.00 -5.14
N ARG A 48 0.53 -1.52 -6.06
CA ARG A 48 1.90 -1.99 -6.29
C ARG A 48 2.85 -0.81 -6.33
N PHE A 49 3.99 -0.95 -5.67
CA PHE A 49 5.10 -0.01 -5.81
C PHE A 49 6.23 -0.71 -6.57
N ASN A 50 6.53 -0.25 -7.78
CA ASN A 50 7.61 -0.80 -8.59
C ASN A 50 8.70 0.28 -8.81
N PRO A 51 9.85 0.17 -8.12
CA PRO A 51 10.94 1.14 -8.23
C PRO A 51 11.50 1.29 -9.65
N ALA A 52 11.42 0.24 -10.49
CA ALA A 52 11.95 0.28 -11.86
C ALA A 52 11.25 1.33 -12.74
N ARG A 53 10.02 1.72 -12.40
CA ARG A 53 9.28 2.78 -13.11
C ARG A 53 9.92 4.16 -12.98
N LEU A 54 10.66 4.41 -11.89
CA LEU A 54 11.37 5.67 -11.67
C LEU A 54 12.41 5.94 -12.74
N ALA A 55 13.08 4.90 -13.24
CA ALA A 55 14.07 5.02 -14.31
C ALA A 55 13.47 5.50 -15.64
N ASN A 56 12.16 5.38 -15.81
CA ASN A 56 11.42 5.83 -16.98
C ASN A 56 10.63 7.14 -16.71
N GLY A 57 10.91 7.84 -15.60
CA GLY A 57 10.17 9.04 -15.18
C GLY A 57 8.69 8.77 -14.82
N GLN A 58 8.33 7.52 -14.54
CA GLN A 58 6.96 7.12 -14.24
C GLN A 58 6.75 6.95 -12.74
N ASN A 59 5.53 7.25 -12.28
CA ASN A 59 5.14 7.03 -10.89
C ASN A 59 5.31 5.55 -10.50
N PRO A 60 6.12 5.22 -9.48
CA PRO A 60 6.32 3.83 -9.05
C PRO A 60 5.08 3.23 -8.41
N LEU A 61 4.20 4.05 -7.80
CA LEU A 61 2.96 3.61 -7.19
C LEU A 61 1.86 3.45 -8.25
N GLN A 62 1.22 2.29 -8.24
CA GLN A 62 0.07 1.94 -9.06
C GLN A 62 -1.06 1.53 -8.13
N LEU A 63 -2.15 2.28 -8.13
CA LEU A 63 -3.38 1.88 -7.44
C LEU A 63 -4.18 0.95 -8.35
N ASP A 64 -4.32 -0.31 -7.98
CA ASP A 64 -5.01 -1.34 -8.77
C ASP A 64 -6.48 -1.50 -8.38
N SER A 65 -6.83 -1.20 -7.12
CA SER A 65 -8.23 -1.20 -6.66
C SER A 65 -8.96 0.06 -7.09
N LYS A 66 -10.24 -0.08 -7.44
CA LYS A 66 -11.15 1.05 -7.67
C LYS A 66 -11.52 1.72 -6.35
N ALA A 67 -12.20 2.87 -6.44
CA ALA A 67 -12.83 3.49 -5.29
C ALA A 67 -13.79 2.50 -4.61
N PRO A 68 -13.90 2.53 -3.25
CA PRO A 68 -14.86 1.71 -2.53
C PRO A 68 -16.26 1.88 -3.10
N SER A 69 -16.92 0.75 -3.40
CA SER A 69 -18.27 0.70 -3.98
C SER A 69 -19.29 0.01 -3.08
N VAL A 70 -18.83 -0.54 -1.96
CA VAL A 70 -19.65 -1.20 -0.94
C VAL A 70 -19.47 -0.44 0.37
N PRO A 71 -20.55 -0.08 1.09
CA PRO A 71 -20.43 0.53 2.42
C PRO A 71 -19.63 -0.37 3.37
N TYR A 72 -18.69 0.19 4.11
CA TYR A 72 -17.80 -0.59 4.95
C TYR A 72 -18.55 -1.37 6.04
N ARG A 73 -19.63 -0.80 6.56
CA ARG A 73 -20.55 -1.47 7.48
C ARG A 73 -20.99 -2.84 6.97
N GLN A 74 -21.34 -2.96 5.68
CA GLN A 74 -21.79 -4.22 5.10
C GLN A 74 -20.70 -5.30 5.13
N TYR A 75 -19.43 -4.90 4.94
CA TYR A 75 -18.30 -5.81 5.10
C TYR A 75 -18.09 -6.21 6.56
N MET A 76 -18.24 -5.26 7.50
CA MET A 76 -18.14 -5.57 8.93
C MET A 76 -19.22 -6.58 9.36
N GLU A 77 -20.47 -6.36 8.96
CA GLU A 77 -21.60 -7.24 9.30
C GLU A 77 -21.43 -8.66 8.74
N SER A 78 -20.63 -8.83 7.68
CA SER A 78 -20.37 -10.15 7.07
C SER A 78 -19.40 -11.01 7.88
N GLU A 79 -18.71 -10.46 8.88
CA GLU A 79 -17.72 -11.18 9.68
C GLU A 79 -18.10 -11.16 11.17
N THR A 80 -18.23 -12.35 11.76
CA THR A 80 -18.63 -12.49 13.17
C THR A 80 -17.69 -11.72 14.12
N ARG A 81 -16.39 -11.63 13.79
CA ARG A 81 -15.42 -10.87 14.61
C ARG A 81 -15.78 -9.40 14.82
N PHE A 82 -16.54 -8.80 13.90
CA PHE A 82 -17.06 -7.43 14.04
C PHE A 82 -18.51 -7.45 14.55
N SER A 83 -19.36 -8.30 13.97
CA SER A 83 -20.79 -8.37 14.30
C SER A 83 -21.07 -8.64 15.78
N MET A 84 -20.17 -9.32 16.50
CA MET A 84 -20.28 -9.54 17.94
C MET A 84 -20.29 -8.23 18.75
N LEU A 85 -19.69 -7.15 18.25
CA LEU A 85 -19.69 -5.88 18.97
C LEU A 85 -21.09 -5.25 19.00
N TRP A 86 -21.85 -5.33 17.90
CA TRP A 86 -23.25 -4.87 17.86
C TRP A 86 -24.16 -5.59 18.86
N HIS A 87 -23.83 -6.83 19.22
CA HIS A 87 -24.60 -7.59 20.21
C HIS A 87 -24.32 -7.15 21.65
N SER A 88 -23.13 -6.64 21.93
CA SER A 88 -22.68 -6.33 23.29
C SER A 88 -22.66 -4.82 23.58
N HIS A 89 -22.28 -4.01 22.60
CA HIS A 89 -22.09 -2.56 22.69
C HIS A 89 -22.56 -1.90 21.38
N PRO A 90 -23.88 -1.80 21.14
CA PRO A 90 -24.43 -1.35 19.85
C PRO A 90 -24.02 0.09 19.51
N ASP A 91 -24.05 1.01 20.47
CA ASP A 91 -23.70 2.42 20.25
C ASP A 91 -22.22 2.59 19.85
N ASP A 92 -21.31 1.85 20.51
CA ASP A 92 -19.89 1.83 20.18
C ASP A 92 -19.65 1.22 18.80
N ALA A 93 -20.39 0.16 18.45
CA ALA A 93 -20.26 -0.49 17.15
C ALA A 93 -20.65 0.45 16.00
N GLU A 94 -21.73 1.22 16.15
CA GLU A 94 -22.13 2.26 15.20
C GLU A 94 -21.06 3.35 15.07
N ALA A 95 -20.52 3.83 16.20
CA ALA A 95 -19.48 4.85 16.21
C ALA A 95 -18.20 4.37 15.49
N PHE A 96 -17.73 3.15 15.78
CA PHE A 96 -16.54 2.60 15.13
C PHE A 96 -16.76 2.27 13.66
N ALA A 97 -17.96 1.83 13.25
CA ALA A 97 -18.27 1.62 11.85
C ALA A 97 -18.19 2.94 11.05
N ALA A 98 -18.74 4.03 11.60
CA ALA A 98 -18.65 5.35 11.01
C ALA A 98 -17.20 5.85 10.93
N GLN A 99 -16.42 5.70 12.01
CA GLN A 99 -15.01 6.08 12.02
C GLN A 99 -14.21 5.29 10.98
N ALA A 100 -14.38 3.97 10.92
CA ALA A 100 -13.64 3.13 10.00
C ALA A 100 -13.99 3.42 8.53
N GLN A 101 -15.24 3.79 8.23
CA GLN A 101 -15.61 4.28 6.90
C GLN A 101 -14.81 5.54 6.53
N GLN A 102 -14.73 6.53 7.42
CA GLN A 102 -13.94 7.74 7.19
C GLN A 102 -12.46 7.44 6.97
N GLU A 103 -11.89 6.51 7.74
CA GLU A 103 -10.50 6.07 7.60
C GLU A 103 -10.25 5.41 6.24
N ILE A 104 -11.19 4.59 5.76
CA ILE A 104 -11.11 3.94 4.45
C ILE A 104 -11.14 4.98 3.33
N ASP A 105 -12.08 5.91 3.40
CA ASP A 105 -12.23 6.96 2.39
C ASP A 105 -10.98 7.84 2.33
N THR A 106 -10.47 8.23 3.49
CA THR A 106 -9.22 9.01 3.63
C THR A 106 -8.02 8.24 3.09
N ARG A 107 -7.87 6.96 3.44
CA ARG A 107 -6.77 6.12 2.99
C ARG A 107 -6.81 5.92 1.47
N PHE A 108 -7.98 5.68 0.91
CA PHE A 108 -8.14 5.53 -0.54
C PHE A 108 -7.75 6.82 -1.26
N GLU A 109 -8.26 7.96 -0.79
CA GLU A 109 -7.96 9.26 -1.39
C GLU A 109 -6.45 9.59 -1.32
N HIS A 110 -5.81 9.29 -0.18
CA HIS A 110 -4.37 9.44 -0.02
C HIS A 110 -3.59 8.62 -1.07
N TYR A 111 -3.89 7.33 -1.23
CA TYR A 111 -3.22 6.50 -2.23
C TYR A 111 -3.54 6.91 -3.66
N ARG A 112 -4.77 7.38 -3.92
CA ARG A 112 -5.18 7.91 -5.22
C ARG A 112 -4.36 9.14 -5.59
N GLN A 113 -4.18 10.07 -4.65
CA GLN A 113 -3.33 11.25 -4.83
C GLN A 113 -1.88 10.85 -5.10
N LEU A 114 -1.32 9.95 -4.28
CA LEU A 114 0.05 9.46 -4.48
C LEU A 114 0.25 8.80 -5.84
N ALA A 115 -0.73 8.03 -6.33
CA ALA A 115 -0.67 7.38 -7.64
C ALA A 115 -0.89 8.37 -8.81
N ALA A 116 -1.47 9.54 -8.55
CA ALA A 116 -1.71 10.60 -9.52
C ALA A 116 -0.58 11.65 -9.55
N LEU A 117 0.35 11.63 -8.60
CA LEU A 117 1.52 12.51 -8.63
C LEU A 117 2.30 12.34 -9.94
N ASP A 118 2.73 13.45 -10.52
CA ASP A 118 3.68 13.45 -11.62
C ASP A 118 5.10 13.22 -11.10
N TRP A 119 5.82 12.31 -11.74
CA TRP A 119 7.19 11.94 -11.40
C TRP A 119 8.19 12.30 -12.50
N SER A 120 7.77 13.11 -13.49
CA SER A 120 8.63 13.66 -14.54
C SER A 120 9.83 14.43 -13.98
N GLU A 121 9.69 15.10 -12.82
CA GLU A 121 10.78 15.80 -12.11
C GLU A 121 11.60 14.89 -11.16
N GLY A 122 11.31 13.58 -11.07
CA GLY A 122 12.09 12.64 -10.26
C GLY A 122 13.52 12.43 -10.78
N GLU A 123 13.76 12.70 -12.07
CA GLU A 123 15.09 12.71 -12.68
C GLU A 123 16.03 13.69 -11.97
N THR A 124 15.58 14.91 -11.64
CA THR A 124 16.42 15.93 -11.02
C THR A 124 16.81 15.57 -9.59
N LEU A 125 15.93 14.95 -8.81
CA LEU A 125 16.24 14.52 -7.43
C LEU A 125 17.11 13.27 -7.38
N SER A 126 16.86 12.30 -8.25
CA SER A 126 17.70 11.10 -8.40
C SER A 126 19.10 11.46 -8.91
N ALA A 127 19.18 12.33 -9.93
CA ALA A 127 20.43 12.87 -10.43
C ALA A 127 21.17 13.67 -9.35
N ALA A 128 20.47 14.51 -8.58
CA ALA A 128 21.07 15.27 -7.48
C ALA A 128 21.60 14.37 -6.35
N LYS A 129 20.89 13.29 -5.99
CA LYS A 129 21.37 12.30 -5.00
C LYS A 129 22.56 11.49 -5.54
N ALA A 130 22.54 11.08 -6.80
CA ALA A 130 23.64 10.38 -7.45
C ALA A 130 24.89 11.27 -7.57
N GLN A 131 24.72 12.55 -7.89
CA GLN A 131 25.79 13.55 -7.91
C GLN A 131 26.37 13.79 -6.52
N ARG A 132 25.54 13.95 -5.48
CA ARG A 132 26.01 14.03 -4.09
C ARG A 132 26.81 12.80 -3.68
N ARG A 133 26.35 11.60 -4.02
CA ARG A 133 27.06 10.36 -3.67
C ARG A 133 28.44 10.29 -4.32
N LYS A 134 28.54 10.61 -5.62
CA LYS A 134 29.84 10.70 -6.34
C LYS A 134 30.77 11.78 -5.75
N GLN A 135 30.22 12.91 -5.30
CA GLN A 135 30.99 13.99 -4.70
C GLN A 135 31.53 13.62 -3.31
N VAL A 136 30.74 12.89 -2.52
CA VAL A 136 31.19 12.34 -1.23
C VAL A 136 32.30 11.31 -1.44
N ASP A 137 32.10 10.37 -2.38
CA ASP A 137 33.09 9.32 -2.68
C ASP A 137 34.42 9.89 -3.24
N SER A 138 34.37 10.94 -4.09
CA SER A 138 35.59 11.58 -4.60
C SER A 138 36.32 12.40 -3.53
N SER A 139 35.59 13.05 -2.62
CA SER A 139 36.20 13.79 -1.50
C SER A 139 36.93 12.85 -0.54
N ALA A 140 36.35 11.67 -0.27
CA ALA A 140 36.96 10.64 0.57
C ALA A 140 38.24 10.04 -0.06
N ALA A 141 38.28 9.87 -1.38
CA ALA A 141 39.47 9.39 -2.10
C ALA A 141 40.62 10.41 -2.14
N SER A 142 40.30 11.72 -2.11
CA SER A 142 41.32 12.79 -2.06
C SER A 142 41.90 13.05 -0.66
N ALA A 143 41.19 12.64 0.40
CA ALA A 143 41.64 12.78 1.78
C ALA A 143 42.66 11.69 2.16
N THR A 144 42.47 10.46 1.68
CA THR A 144 43.37 9.32 1.94
C THR A 144 44.71 9.39 1.21
N SER A 145 44.84 10.27 0.21
CA SER A 145 46.10 10.49 -0.53
C SER A 145 47.01 11.56 0.08
N LYS A 146 46.59 12.24 1.16
CA LYS A 146 47.37 13.28 1.87
C LYS A 146 47.98 12.83 3.21
N GLU A 147 47.66 11.64 3.71
CA GLU A 147 48.19 11.11 4.98
C GLU A 147 49.38 10.14 4.79
N GLY A 148 49.87 9.97 3.56
CA GLY A 148 50.91 9.00 3.20
C GLY A 148 52.30 9.58 2.89
N GLU A 149 52.60 10.83 3.26
CA GLU A 149 53.90 11.48 3.03
C GLU A 149 54.54 11.97 4.34
#